data_AF-A0A6L3X5N2-F1
#
_entry.id   AF-A0A6L3X5N2-F1
#
_cell.length_a   1.000
_cell.length_b   1.000
_cell.length_c   1.000
_cell.angle_alpha   90.00
_cell.angle_beta   90.00
_cell.angle_gamma   90.00
#
_symmetry.space_group_name_H-M   'P 1'
#
loop_
_entity.id
_entity.type
_entity.pdbx_description
1 polymer ?
#
loop_
_entity_poly.entity_id
_entity_poly.type
_entity_poly.pdbx_seq_one_letter_code
_entity_poly.pdbx_strand_id
1 'polypeptide(L)'
;QHPGKVSYPRPPDFTGTAFLEQLLLALTAHPEALKNAPDRTFAQVTAPLWDYLDTLHPLLWREGNDFPPSPARMDTLLASGSLNLSLTFNPAHAMQKVASGELPADSYSFG
;
A
#
# COMPACT_ATOMS: atom_id res chain seq x y z
N GLN A 1 -1.86 -18.53 5.59
CA GLN A 1 -2.44 -17.54 4.66
C GLN A 1 -3.49 -16.75 5.46
N HIS A 2 -3.37 -15.42 5.56
CA HIS A 2 -4.34 -14.55 6.26
C HIS A 2 -4.98 -13.58 5.26
N PRO A 3 -5.90 -14.06 4.38
CA PRO A 3 -6.59 -13.19 3.44
C PRO A 3 -7.36 -12.09 4.19
N GLY A 4 -7.48 -10.92 3.59
CA GLY A 4 -8.23 -9.81 4.16
C GLY A 4 -7.54 -9.04 5.29
N LYS A 5 -6.26 -9.34 5.59
CA LYS A 5 -5.50 -8.69 6.68
C LYS A 5 -4.50 -7.62 6.21
N VAL A 6 -4.44 -7.34 4.92
CA VAL A 6 -3.57 -6.32 4.35
C VAL A 6 -4.35 -5.42 3.40
N SER A 7 -3.92 -4.17 3.28
CA SER A 7 -4.47 -3.17 2.37
C SER A 7 -3.43 -2.08 2.15
N TYR A 8 -3.73 -1.11 1.29
CA TYR A 8 -3.03 0.16 1.17
C TYR A 8 -4.05 1.32 1.16
N PRO A 9 -3.65 2.58 1.43
CA PRO A 9 -4.56 3.70 1.34
C PRO A 9 -5.05 3.91 -0.10
N ARG A 10 -6.33 4.22 -0.31
CA ARG A 10 -6.80 4.53 -1.68
C ARG A 10 -6.21 5.83 -2.20
N PRO A 11 -5.80 5.91 -3.49
CA PRO A 11 -5.58 7.18 -4.16
C PRO A 11 -6.82 8.12 -4.03
N PRO A 12 -6.61 9.45 -3.97
CA PRO A 12 -5.36 10.17 -4.22
C PRO A 12 -4.47 10.35 -2.97
N ASP A 13 -4.61 9.53 -1.93
CA ASP A 13 -3.68 9.55 -0.79
C ASP A 13 -2.23 9.37 -1.27
N PHE A 14 -1.31 10.17 -0.71
CA PHE A 14 0.10 10.17 -1.11
C PHE A 14 0.76 8.80 -0.88
N THR A 15 0.54 8.19 0.29
CA THR A 15 1.15 6.89 0.62
C THR A 15 0.58 5.78 -0.25
N GLY A 16 -0.73 5.82 -0.51
CA GLY A 16 -1.39 4.92 -1.46
C GLY A 16 -0.83 5.04 -2.87
N THR A 17 -0.67 6.27 -3.36
CA THR A 17 -0.15 6.56 -4.70
C THR A 17 1.30 6.10 -4.83
N ALA A 18 2.17 6.46 -3.88
CA ALA A 18 3.57 6.05 -3.90
C ALA A 18 3.75 4.53 -3.78
N PHE A 19 2.87 3.84 -3.05
CA PHE A 19 2.85 2.37 -3.02
C PHE A 19 2.56 1.77 -4.40
N LEU A 20 1.57 2.31 -5.12
CA LEU A 20 1.25 1.87 -6.48
C LEU A 20 2.37 2.21 -7.48
N GLU A 21 3.00 3.37 -7.35
CA GLU A 21 4.16 3.75 -8.17
C GLU A 21 5.36 2.82 -7.93
N GLN A 22 5.61 2.45 -6.67
CA GLN A 22 6.66 1.48 -6.33
C GLN A 22 6.37 0.10 -6.93
N LEU A 23 5.11 -0.36 -6.89
CA LEU A 23 4.69 -1.59 -7.57
C LEU A 23 4.89 -1.49 -9.08
N LEU A 24 4.50 -0.37 -9.69
CA LEU A 24 4.70 -0.15 -11.12
C LEU A 24 6.17 -0.25 -11.51
N LEU A 25 7.06 0.41 -10.75
CA LEU A 25 8.52 0.35 -10.95
C LEU A 25 9.08 -1.07 -10.80
N ALA A 26 8.56 -1.84 -9.85
CA ALA A 26 9.00 -3.20 -9.58
C ALA A 26 8.49 -4.23 -10.60
N LEU A 27 7.31 -4.03 -11.17
CA LEU A 27 6.61 -5.01 -12.01
C LEU A 27 6.81 -4.77 -13.52
N THR A 28 7.05 -3.53 -13.95
CA THR A 28 7.21 -3.24 -15.38
C THR A 28 8.51 -3.83 -15.93
N ALA A 29 8.46 -4.37 -17.14
CA ALA A 29 9.66 -4.75 -17.90
C ALA A 29 10.38 -3.54 -18.53
N HIS A 30 9.78 -2.34 -18.44
CA HIS A 30 10.25 -1.13 -19.12
C HIS A 30 10.40 0.07 -18.14
N PRO A 31 11.18 -0.04 -17.05
CA PRO A 31 11.27 1.02 -16.03
C PRO A 31 11.81 2.35 -16.58
N GLU A 32 12.64 2.29 -17.62
CA GLU A 32 13.15 3.50 -18.29
C GLU A 32 12.05 4.32 -18.98
N ALA A 33 10.95 3.71 -19.41
CA ALA A 33 9.82 4.41 -20.03
C ALA A 33 9.11 5.35 -19.02
N LEU A 34 9.14 5.01 -17.73
CA LEU A 34 8.50 5.78 -16.66
C LEU A 34 9.18 7.13 -16.37
N LYS A 35 10.38 7.36 -16.91
CA LYS A 35 11.10 8.64 -16.80
C LYS A 35 10.63 9.69 -17.79
N ASN A 36 9.77 9.31 -18.74
CA ASN A 36 9.27 10.16 -19.80
C ASN A 36 7.75 10.37 -19.67
N ALA A 37 7.23 11.40 -20.31
CA ALA A 37 5.79 11.59 -20.41
C ALA A 37 5.14 10.37 -21.10
N PRO A 38 3.95 9.92 -20.65
CA PRO A 38 3.23 8.81 -21.28
C PRO A 38 3.04 9.02 -22.78
N ASP A 39 3.33 7.98 -23.56
CA ASP A 39 3.08 7.93 -24.99
C ASP A 39 2.13 6.77 -25.35
N ARG A 40 2.11 6.35 -26.61
CA ARG A 40 1.25 5.25 -27.09
C ARG A 40 1.57 3.90 -26.45
N THR A 41 2.72 3.77 -25.79
CA THR A 41 3.15 2.54 -25.09
C THR A 41 2.69 2.47 -23.63
N PHE A 42 2.08 3.54 -23.09
CA PHE A 42 1.72 3.63 -21.66
C PHE A 42 0.90 2.44 -21.16
N ALA A 43 -0.11 2.00 -21.94
CA ALA A 43 -0.92 0.85 -21.57
C ALA A 43 -0.10 -0.44 -21.47
N GLN A 44 0.86 -0.65 -22.38
CA GLN A 44 1.76 -1.80 -22.35
C GLN A 44 2.75 -1.72 -21.18
N VAL A 45 3.32 -0.54 -20.93
CA VAL A 45 4.28 -0.30 -19.84
C VAL A 45 3.63 -0.55 -18.47
N THR A 46 2.35 -0.19 -18.31
CA THR A 46 1.61 -0.32 -17.04
C THR A 46 0.82 -1.62 -16.90
N ALA A 47 0.62 -2.41 -17.97
CA ALA A 47 -0.15 -3.65 -17.93
C ALA A 47 0.22 -4.61 -16.78
N PRO A 48 1.52 -4.87 -16.49
CA PRO A 48 1.88 -5.77 -15.39
C PRO A 48 1.40 -5.31 -14.00
N LEU A 49 1.25 -4.00 -13.78
CA LEU A 49 0.66 -3.49 -12.54
C LEU A 49 -0.81 -3.90 -12.43
N TRP A 50 -1.57 -3.72 -13.50
CA TRP A 50 -3.02 -4.02 -13.50
C TRP A 50 -3.27 -5.51 -13.35
N ASP A 51 -2.53 -6.35 -14.08
CA ASP A 51 -2.60 -7.80 -13.95
C ASP A 51 -2.27 -8.25 -12.52
N TYR A 52 -1.26 -7.62 -11.90
CA TYR A 52 -0.93 -7.89 -10.49
C TYR A 52 -2.06 -7.46 -9.54
N LEU A 53 -2.62 -6.26 -9.72
CA LEU A 53 -3.70 -5.75 -8.88
C LEU A 53 -4.96 -6.62 -8.98
N ASP A 54 -5.30 -7.13 -10.16
CA ASP A 54 -6.42 -8.07 -10.36
C ASP A 54 -6.23 -9.36 -9.53
N THR A 55 -5.00 -9.82 -9.38
CA THR A 55 -4.69 -10.97 -8.50
C THR A 55 -4.60 -10.62 -7.02
N LEU A 56 -4.17 -9.40 -6.69
CA LEU A 56 -3.95 -8.94 -5.32
C LEU A 56 -5.27 -8.56 -4.64
N HIS A 57 -6.14 -7.81 -5.32
CA HIS A 57 -7.34 -7.21 -4.73
C HIS A 57 -8.27 -8.22 -4.03
N PRO A 58 -8.56 -9.40 -4.59
CA PRO A 58 -9.37 -10.42 -3.90
C PRO A 58 -8.79 -10.89 -2.56
N LEU A 59 -7.48 -10.72 -2.35
CA LEU A 59 -6.78 -11.11 -1.12
C LEU A 59 -6.70 -9.98 -0.09
N LEU A 60 -7.01 -8.74 -0.47
CA LEU A 60 -6.96 -7.57 0.40
C LEU A 60 -8.14 -7.52 1.36
N TRP A 61 -8.02 -6.66 2.36
CA TRP A 61 -9.11 -6.30 3.27
C TRP A 61 -10.37 -5.94 2.46
N ARG A 62 -11.49 -6.56 2.83
CA ARG A 62 -12.79 -6.43 2.13
C ARG A 62 -12.71 -6.74 0.63
N GLU A 63 -11.82 -7.66 0.25
CA GLU A 63 -11.64 -8.16 -1.12
C GLU A 63 -11.32 -7.04 -2.12
N GLY A 64 -10.68 -5.95 -1.64
CA GLY A 64 -10.37 -4.79 -2.48
C GLY A 64 -11.59 -3.97 -2.90
N ASN A 65 -12.78 -4.24 -2.35
CA ASN A 65 -13.97 -3.42 -2.59
C ASN A 65 -14.01 -2.15 -1.73
N ASP A 66 -13.17 -2.08 -0.69
CA ASP A 66 -12.97 -0.88 0.10
C ASP A 66 -11.50 -0.78 0.54
N PHE A 67 -11.04 0.45 0.71
CA PHE A 67 -9.67 0.76 1.06
C PHE A 67 -9.65 1.85 2.14
N PRO A 68 -8.73 1.78 3.10
CA PRO A 68 -8.48 2.87 4.03
C PRO A 68 -8.29 4.20 3.27
N PRO A 69 -8.94 5.31 3.68
CA PRO A 69 -8.78 6.61 3.03
C PRO A 69 -7.45 7.31 3.39
N SER A 70 -6.69 6.79 4.38
CA SER A 70 -5.42 7.37 4.82
C SER A 70 -4.57 6.36 5.62
N PRO A 71 -3.25 6.61 5.78
CA PRO A 71 -2.39 5.86 6.70
C PRO A 71 -2.90 5.85 8.15
N ALA A 72 -3.43 6.97 8.63
CA ALA A 72 -3.99 7.03 9.99
C ALA A 72 -5.19 6.08 10.18
N ARG A 73 -6.00 5.87 9.12
CA ARG A 73 -7.04 4.84 9.17
C ARG A 73 -6.45 3.44 9.19
N MET A 74 -5.35 3.19 8.46
CA MET A 74 -4.64 1.91 8.56
C MET A 74 -4.11 1.67 9.97
N ASP A 75 -3.55 2.67 10.65
CA ASP A 75 -3.10 2.55 12.04
C ASP A 75 -4.26 2.13 12.96
N THR A 76 -5.44 2.74 12.79
CA THR A 76 -6.64 2.36 13.56
C THR A 76 -7.05 0.91 13.29
N LEU A 77 -6.98 0.47 12.03
CA LEU A 77 -7.31 -0.89 11.64
C LEU A 77 -6.28 -1.90 12.15
N LEU A 78 -5.00 -1.54 12.18
CA LEU A 78 -3.91 -2.31 12.78
C LEU A 78 -4.14 -2.45 14.29
N ALA A 79 -4.41 -1.35 14.98
CA ALA A 79 -4.68 -1.36 16.42
C ALA A 79 -5.90 -2.22 16.80
N SER A 80 -6.92 -2.28 15.94
CA SER A 80 -8.09 -3.15 16.12
C SER A 80 -7.87 -4.62 15.71
N GLY A 81 -6.70 -4.97 15.16
CA GLY A 81 -6.42 -6.30 14.61
C GLY A 81 -7.17 -6.62 13.30
N SER A 82 -7.81 -5.63 12.67
CA SER A 82 -8.46 -5.77 11.36
C SER A 82 -7.42 -5.91 10.24
N LEU A 83 -6.32 -5.16 10.33
CA LEU A 83 -5.14 -5.30 9.48
C LEU A 83 -3.96 -5.80 10.30
N ASN A 84 -3.00 -6.46 9.64
CA ASN A 84 -1.74 -6.91 10.23
C ASN A 84 -0.58 -5.93 10.00
N LEU A 85 -0.77 -4.91 9.14
CA LEU A 85 0.23 -3.89 8.86
C LEU A 85 -0.41 -2.53 8.54
N SER A 86 0.39 -1.49 8.67
CA SER A 86 0.13 -0.11 8.21
C SER A 86 1.29 0.34 7.31
N LEU A 87 1.09 1.42 6.54
CA LEU A 87 2.10 1.97 5.64
C LEU A 87 2.46 3.39 6.06
N THR A 88 3.76 3.73 6.03
CA THR A 88 4.26 5.04 6.44
C THR A 88 5.60 5.36 5.78
N PHE A 89 5.85 6.64 5.52
CA PHE A 89 7.16 7.18 5.12
C PHE A 89 7.98 7.68 6.32
N ASN A 90 7.39 7.73 7.51
CA ASN A 90 8.07 8.18 8.71
C ASN A 90 8.76 6.98 9.38
N PRO A 91 10.11 6.90 9.40
CA PRO A 91 10.81 5.77 10.01
C PRO A 91 10.56 5.66 11.52
N ALA A 92 10.24 6.77 12.19
CA ALA A 92 9.93 6.80 13.62
C ALA A 92 8.45 6.51 13.94
N HIS A 93 7.60 6.26 12.94
CA HIS A 93 6.14 6.18 13.10
C HIS A 93 5.68 5.14 14.11
N ALA A 94 6.14 3.89 14.00
CA ALA A 94 5.74 2.82 14.91
C ALA A 94 6.12 3.15 16.36
N MET A 95 7.36 3.60 16.58
CA MET A 95 7.83 4.01 17.91
C MET A 95 6.98 5.15 18.49
N GLN A 96 6.67 6.18 17.69
CA GLN A 96 5.86 7.31 18.13
C GLN A 96 4.42 6.89 18.48
N LYS A 97 3.80 6.04 17.66
CA LYS A 97 2.44 5.55 17.87
C LYS A 97 2.32 4.57 19.03
N VAL A 98 3.36 3.77 19.29
CA VAL A 98 3.45 2.96 20.52
C VAL A 98 3.57 3.87 21.74
N ALA A 99 4.42 4.90 21.69
CA ALA A 99 4.58 5.85 22.79
C ALA A 99 3.30 6.64 23.10
N SER A 100 2.46 6.93 22.09
CA SER A 100 1.15 7.58 22.28
C SER A 100 0.02 6.61 22.65
N GLY A 101 0.27 5.30 22.66
CA GLY A 101 -0.75 4.26 22.92
C GLY A 101 -1.74 4.03 21.77
N GLU A 102 -1.45 4.57 20.59
CA GLU A 102 -2.28 4.39 19.38
C GLU A 102 -2.03 3.05 18.68
N LEU A 103 -0.84 2.46 18.86
CA LEU A 103 -0.50 1.13 18.34
C LEU A 103 -0.11 0.17 19.48
N PRO A 104 -0.31 -1.16 19.28
CA PRO A 104 0.13 -2.20 20.22
C PRO A 104 1.62 -2.12 20.55
N ALA A 105 2.00 -2.42 21.80
CA ALA A 105 3.38 -2.27 22.28
C ALA A 105 4.42 -3.13 21.55
N ASP A 106 3.99 -4.19 20.87
CA ASP A 106 4.82 -5.06 20.04
C ASP A 106 4.88 -4.61 18.56
N SER A 107 4.32 -3.45 18.22
CA SER A 107 4.41 -2.88 16.88
C SER A 107 5.81 -2.35 16.58
N TYR A 108 6.33 -2.67 15.40
CA TYR A 108 7.63 -2.19 14.92
C TYR A 108 7.59 -1.86 13.43
N SER A 109 8.48 -0.96 13.00
CA SER A 109 8.67 -0.64 11.57
C SER A 109 9.70 -1.59 10.94
N PHE A 110 9.49 -1.97 9.69
CA PHE A 110 10.45 -2.67 8.85
C PHE A 110 10.35 -2.16 7.40
N GLY A 111 11.45 -2.22 6.65
CA GLY A 111 11.55 -1.71 5.28
C GLY A 111 12.89 -2.05 4.65
#